data_AF-A0A538U4U5-F1
#
_entry.id   AF-A0A538U4U5-F1
#
_cell.length_a   1.000
_cell.length_b   1.000
_cell.length_c   1.000
_cell.angle_alpha   90.00
_cell.angle_beta   90.00
_cell.angle_gamma   90.00
#
_symmetry.space_group_name_H-M   'P 1'
#
loop_
_entity.id
_entity.type
_entity.pdbx_description
1 polymer ?
#
loop_
_entity_poly.entity_id
_entity_poly.type
_entity_poly.pdbx_seq_one_letter_code
_entity_poly.pdbx_strand_id
1 'polypeptide(L)'
;MNRTAWIRAGVVAALAWAAPALAQDENAGNPGEWLARYTSARTLGLGSAYVAIADDPLGVLWNPAGLSSMDQNELRFENATLFQQTSINAIGL
;
A
#
# COMPACT_ATOMS: atom_id res chain seq x y z
N MET A 1 -38.16 -15.37 -33.38
CA MET A 1 -37.03 -15.17 -32.44
C MET A 1 -35.88 -14.56 -33.21
N ASN A 2 -35.46 -13.35 -32.87
CA ASN A 2 -34.86 -12.43 -33.84
C ASN A 2 -33.34 -12.38 -33.65
N ARG A 3 -32.57 -12.93 -34.59
CA ARG A 3 -31.09 -13.03 -34.55
C ARG A 3 -30.38 -11.72 -34.20
N THR A 4 -30.96 -10.59 -34.61
CA THR A 4 -30.48 -9.23 -34.33
C THR A 4 -30.58 -8.82 -32.86
N ALA A 5 -31.54 -9.36 -32.10
CA ALA A 5 -31.66 -9.10 -30.66
C ALA A 5 -30.50 -9.75 -29.88
N TRP A 6 -30.11 -10.96 -30.27
CA TRP A 6 -29.01 -11.70 -29.66
C TRP A 6 -27.64 -11.05 -29.93
N ILE A 7 -27.43 -10.53 -31.14
CA ILE A 7 -26.18 -9.82 -31.47
C ILE A 7 -26.06 -8.54 -30.63
N ARG A 8 -27.14 -7.77 -30.50
CA ARG A 8 -27.15 -6.55 -29.67
C ARG A 8 -26.91 -6.86 -28.20
N ALA A 9 -27.57 -7.90 -27.67
CA ALA A 9 -27.35 -8.35 -26.30
C ALA A 9 -25.90 -8.81 -26.06
N GLY A 10 -25.31 -9.54 -27.02
CA GLY A 10 -23.91 -9.96 -26.95
C GLY A 10 -22.92 -8.80 -26.97
N VAL A 11 -23.16 -7.77 -27.79
CA VAL A 11 -22.30 -6.56 -27.83
C VAL A 11 -22.39 -5.77 -26.52
N VAL A 12 -23.60 -5.60 -25.97
CA VAL A 12 -23.78 -4.92 -24.68
C VAL A 12 -23.11 -5.70 -23.55
N ALA A 13 -23.23 -7.03 -23.54
CA ALA A 13 -22.56 -7.87 -22.55
C ALA A 13 -21.03 -7.81 -22.67
N ALA A 14 -20.49 -7.80 -23.88
CA ALA A 14 -19.04 -7.68 -24.10
C ALA A 14 -18.49 -6.31 -23.66
N LEU A 15 -19.23 -5.22 -23.92
CA LEU A 15 -18.87 -3.87 -23.46
C LEU A 15 -18.98 -3.73 -21.93
N ALA A 16 -19.95 -4.40 -21.30
CA ALA A 16 -20.08 -4.43 -19.84
C ALA A 16 -18.99 -5.28 -19.17
N TRP A 17 -18.51 -6.33 -19.84
CA TRP A 17 -17.40 -7.16 -19.36
C TRP A 17 -16.04 -6.48 -19.53
N ALA A 18 -15.91 -5.60 -20.53
CA ALA A 18 -14.77 -4.72 -20.72
C ALA A 18 -14.75 -3.54 -19.73
N ALA A 19 -15.33 -3.69 -18.53
CA ALA A 19 -15.30 -2.70 -17.48
C ALA A 19 -13.84 -2.19 -17.34
N PRO A 20 -13.61 -0.86 -17.40
CA PRO A 20 -12.27 -0.33 -17.24
C PRO A 20 -11.75 -0.82 -15.90
N ALA A 21 -10.49 -1.27 -15.87
CA ALA A 21 -9.78 -1.51 -14.62
C ALA A 21 -9.99 -0.27 -13.73
N LEU A 22 -10.75 -0.44 -12.65
CA LEU A 22 -11.12 0.68 -11.79
C LEU A 22 -9.84 1.29 -11.22
N ALA A 23 -9.76 2.62 -11.35
CA ALA A 23 -8.67 3.53 -11.06
C ALA A 23 -7.57 3.00 -10.12
N GLN A 24 -6.38 2.77 -10.68
CA GLN A 24 -5.16 2.86 -9.91
C GLN A 24 -4.84 4.35 -9.72
N ASP A 25 -4.51 4.74 -8.50
CA ASP A 25 -4.06 6.09 -8.18
C ASP A 25 -2.72 6.34 -8.91
N GLU A 26 -2.70 7.28 -9.87
CA GLU A 26 -1.55 7.50 -10.78
C GLU A 26 -0.32 8.11 -10.08
N ASN A 27 -0.46 8.44 -8.80
CA ASN A 27 0.54 9.16 -8.03
C ASN A 27 1.75 8.31 -7.60
N ALA A 28 1.71 6.98 -7.81
CA ALA A 28 2.73 6.04 -7.33
C ALA A 28 4.17 6.29 -7.85
N GLY A 29 4.37 7.20 -8.82
CA GLY A 29 5.68 7.61 -9.33
C GLY A 29 6.11 9.04 -8.97
N ASN A 30 5.28 9.79 -8.24
CA ASN A 30 5.57 11.19 -7.95
C ASN A 30 6.73 11.34 -6.96
N PRO A 31 7.55 12.42 -7.09
CA PRO A 31 8.60 12.70 -6.12
C PRO A 31 8.03 12.80 -4.70
N GLY A 32 8.59 12.02 -3.78
CA GLY A 32 8.19 12.00 -2.36
C GLY A 32 6.95 11.16 -2.03
N GLU A 33 6.24 10.59 -3.01
CA GLU A 33 5.04 9.78 -2.75
C GLU A 33 5.33 8.57 -1.86
N TRP A 34 6.51 7.96 -2.05
CA TRP A 34 6.95 6.81 -1.27
C TRP A 34 6.97 7.11 0.24
N LEU A 35 7.22 8.36 0.65
CA LEU A 35 7.27 8.76 2.06
C LEU A 35 5.84 8.88 2.62
N ALA A 36 4.92 9.45 1.85
CA ALA A 36 3.51 9.55 2.23
C ALA A 36 2.81 8.18 2.31
N ARG A 37 3.29 7.20 1.53
CA ARG A 37 2.78 5.82 1.51
C ARG A 37 3.68 4.81 2.21
N TYR A 38 4.71 5.27 2.93
CA TYR A 38 5.64 4.37 3.57
C TYR A 38 4.90 3.50 4.59
N THR A 39 5.15 2.20 4.56
CA THR A 39 4.57 1.25 5.50
C THR A 39 5.54 0.10 5.73
N SER A 40 5.44 -0.50 6.91
CA SER A 40 6.20 -1.65 7.38
C SER A 40 5.23 -2.71 7.91
N ALA A 41 5.73 -3.90 8.27
CA ALA A 41 4.89 -4.92 8.88
C ALA A 41 4.26 -4.44 10.21
N ARG A 42 5.05 -3.73 11.02
CA ARG A 42 4.59 -3.14 12.30
C ARG A 42 3.53 -2.06 12.07
N THR A 43 3.80 -1.08 11.21
CA THR A 43 2.86 0.03 10.99
C THR A 43 1.57 -0.46 10.33
N LEU A 44 1.66 -1.47 9.45
CA LEU A 44 0.51 -2.16 8.87
C LEU A 44 -0.35 -2.83 9.95
N GLY A 45 0.27 -3.56 10.88
CA GLY A 45 -0.45 -4.20 11.99
C GLY A 45 -1.16 -3.22 12.92
N LEU A 46 -0.66 -1.99 13.03
CA LEU A 46 -1.25 -0.90 13.80
C LEU A 46 -2.28 -0.07 13.01
N GLY A 47 -2.58 -0.44 11.76
CA GLY A 47 -3.48 0.34 10.90
C GLY A 47 -2.98 1.76 10.67
N SER A 48 -1.67 1.94 10.53
CA SER A 48 -0.98 3.24 10.38
C SER A 48 -1.04 4.17 11.61
N ALA A 49 -1.47 3.69 12.77
CA ALA A 49 -1.50 4.46 14.02
C ALA A 49 -0.18 4.35 14.82
N TYR A 50 0.95 4.76 14.23
CA TYR A 50 2.30 4.53 14.80
C TYR A 50 2.99 5.77 15.38
N VAL A 51 2.58 6.99 14.99
CA VAL A 51 3.28 8.26 15.30
C VAL A 51 3.63 8.47 16.79
N ALA A 52 2.76 8.03 17.70
CA ALA A 52 2.93 8.22 19.14
C ALA A 52 3.94 7.25 19.79
N ILE A 53 4.28 6.15 19.11
CA ILE A 53 5.17 5.08 19.61
C ILE A 53 6.35 4.87 18.66
N ALA A 54 6.79 5.94 18.01
CA ALA A 54 7.86 5.92 17.02
C ALA A 54 9.24 6.05 17.66
N ASP A 55 9.53 5.19 18.64
CA ASP A 55 10.72 5.19 19.50
C ASP A 55 11.79 4.17 19.04
N ASP A 56 11.82 3.88 17.74
CA ASP A 56 12.70 2.89 17.13
C ASP A 56 13.18 3.39 15.74
N PRO A 57 13.99 2.63 14.96
CA PRO A 57 14.54 3.09 13.69
C PRO A 57 13.52 3.63 12.67
N LEU A 58 12.26 3.19 12.73
CA LEU A 58 11.20 3.72 11.87
C LEU A 58 10.79 5.16 12.23
N GLY A 59 11.19 5.65 13.40
CA GLY A 59 10.98 7.02 13.88
C GLY A 59 11.54 8.08 12.94
N VAL A 60 12.61 7.78 12.19
CA VAL A 60 13.16 8.69 11.16
C VAL A 60 12.10 9.07 10.10
N LEU A 61 11.19 8.14 9.78
CA LEU A 61 10.16 8.33 8.75
C LEU A 61 8.83 8.80 9.33
N TRP A 62 8.49 8.39 10.56
CA TRP A 62 7.18 8.66 11.16
C TRP A 62 7.16 9.83 12.15
N ASN A 63 8.16 9.93 13.03
CA ASN A 63 8.26 10.98 14.03
C ASN A 63 9.69 11.02 14.64
N PRO A 64 10.59 11.86 14.10
CA PRO A 64 11.98 11.92 14.54
C PRO A 64 12.16 12.29 16.02
N ALA A 65 11.15 12.89 16.68
CA ALA A 65 11.24 13.20 18.11
C ALA A 65 11.35 11.93 18.98
N GLY A 66 10.79 10.80 18.54
CA GLY A 66 10.90 9.52 19.26
C GLY A 66 12.30 8.90 19.21
N LEU A 67 13.15 9.32 18.27
CA LEU A 67 14.55 8.88 18.25
C LEU A 67 15.33 9.41 19.46
N SER A 68 14.89 10.51 20.06
CA SER A 68 15.53 11.06 21.27
C SER A 68 15.36 10.16 22.50
N SER A 69 14.39 9.25 22.49
CA SER A 69 14.17 8.23 23.52
C SER A 69 14.88 6.91 23.22
N MET A 70 15.61 6.78 22.11
CA MET A 70 16.38 5.57 21.82
C MET A 70 17.69 5.57 22.62
N ASP A 71 17.84 4.58 23.50
CA ASP A 71 19.04 4.42 24.32
C ASP A 71 20.16 3.62 23.63
N GLN A 72 19.86 2.93 22.53
CA GLN A 72 20.77 2.01 21.84
C GLN A 72 20.61 2.10 20.31
N ASN A 73 21.66 1.71 19.59
CA ASN A 73 21.58 1.53 18.15
C ASN A 73 20.77 0.27 17.84
N GLU A 74 19.72 0.39 17.03
CA GLU A 74 18.85 -0.72 16.63
C GLU A 74 18.84 -0.86 15.11
N LEU A 75 18.89 -2.09 14.61
CA LEU A 75 18.62 -2.41 13.21
C LEU A 75 17.35 -3.25 13.14
N ARG A 76 16.46 -2.93 12.20
CA ARG A 76 15.21 -3.66 12.04
C ARG A 76 14.99 -4.13 10.60
N PHE A 77 14.52 -5.36 10.49
CA PHE A 77 14.14 -6.01 9.24
C PHE A 77 12.74 -6.57 9.39
N GLU A 78 11.86 -6.23 8.46
CA GLU A 78 10.45 -6.61 8.52
C GLU A 78 9.99 -7.22 7.19
N ASN A 79 9.11 -8.22 7.28
CA ASN A 79 8.39 -8.80 6.14
C ASN A 79 6.94 -9.05 6.56
N ALA A 80 5.99 -8.54 5.78
CA ALA A 80 4.57 -8.84 5.90
C ALA A 80 4.06 -9.47 4.60
N THR A 81 3.49 -10.67 4.69
CA THR A 81 2.81 -11.31 3.56
C THR A 81 1.37 -10.82 3.48
N LEU A 82 0.99 -10.31 2.33
CA LEU A 82 -0.31 -9.78 2.01
C LEU A 82 -1.08 -10.77 1.12
N PHE A 83 -2.29 -10.37 0.72
CA PHE A 83 -3.10 -11.11 -0.25
C PHE A 83 -2.43 -11.14 -1.63
N GLN A 84 -2.89 -12.06 -2.49
CA GLN A 84 -2.40 -12.21 -3.86
C GLN A 84 -0.88 -12.42 -3.94
N GLN A 85 -0.29 -13.06 -2.93
CA GLN A 85 1.15 -13.33 -2.82
C GLN A 85 2.02 -12.05 -2.87
N THR A 86 1.43 -10.90 -2.54
CA THR A 86 2.19 -9.65 -2.38
C THR A 86 2.86 -9.62 -1.01
N SER A 87 3.92 -8.85 -0.87
CA SER A 87 4.57 -8.64 0.42
C SER A 87 5.10 -7.22 0.55
N ILE A 88 5.19 -6.77 1.81
CA ILE A 88 5.87 -5.54 2.19
C ILE A 88 7.13 -5.94 2.94
N ASN A 89 8.26 -5.39 2.52
CA ASN A 89 9.54 -5.53 3.20
C ASN A 89 10.05 -4.16 3.61
N ALA A 90 10.54 -4.04 4.84
CA ALA A 90 11.08 -2.79 5.35
C ALA A 90 12.39 -3.03 6.11
N ILE A 91 13.26 -2.01 6.06
CA ILE A 91 14.55 -1.97 6.77
C ILE A 91 14.65 -0.62 7.47
N GLY A 92 15.04 -0.63 8.74
CA GLY A 92 15.36 0.56 9.53
C GLY A 92 16.76 0.44 10.15
N LEU A 93 17.48 1.57 10.22
CA LEU A 93 18.85 1.68 10.72
C LEU A 93 18.95 2.73 11.84
#